data_AF-A0A6J7IMT1-F1
#
_entry.id   AF-A0A6J7IMT1-F1
#
_cell.length_a   1.000
_cell.length_b   1.000
_cell.length_c   1.000
_cell.angle_alpha   90.00
_cell.angle_beta   90.00
_cell.angle_gamma   90.00
#
_symmetry.space_group_name_H-M   'P 1'
#
loop_
_entity.id
_entity.type
_entity.pdbx_description
1 polymer ?
#
loop_
_entity_poly.entity_id
_entity_poly.type
_entity_poly.pdbx_seq_one_letter_code
_entity_poly.pdbx_strand_id
1 'polypeptide(L)' 'MALTAQSTVNEWLEDPVGGALIRDLMSQRGVPEAMLAPVRTIPLEQVVALSGGMVSQEIVDDLVAKVSG' A
#
# COMPACT_ATOMS: atom_id res chain seq x y z
N MET A 1 -12.64 10.49 1.34
CA MET A 1 -13.01 9.09 1.05
C MET A 1 -12.07 8.22 1.85
N ALA A 2 -12.55 7.17 2.50
CA ALA A 2 -11.68 6.27 3.26
C ALA A 2 -10.86 5.43 2.26
N LEU A 3 -9.54 5.32 2.49
CA LEU A 3 -8.68 4.42 1.72
C LEU A 3 -9.00 2.97 2.08
N THR A 4 -9.08 2.10 1.07
CA THR A 4 -9.34 0.67 1.26
C THR A 4 -8.34 -0.16 0.44
N ALA A 5 -8.41 -1.50 0.57
CA ALA A 5 -7.61 -2.41 -0.23
C ALA A 5 -7.90 -2.31 -1.75
N GLN A 6 -9.10 -1.83 -2.09
CA GLN A 6 -9.54 -1.56 -3.47
C GLN A 6 -8.99 -0.25 -4.02
N SER A 7 -8.55 0.66 -3.15
CA SER A 7 -7.89 1.90 -3.57
C SER A 7 -6.54 1.57 -4.22
N THR A 8 -6.22 2.33 -5.26
CA THR A 8 -4.96 2.19 -5.98
C THR A 8 -3.77 2.61 -5.12
N VAL A 9 -2.60 2.04 -5.40
CA VAL A 9 -1.35 2.45 -4.72
C VAL A 9 -1.11 3.95 -4.88
N ASN A 10 -1.48 4.56 -6.02
CA ASN A 10 -1.37 5.99 -6.22
C ASN A 10 -2.26 6.79 -5.25
N GLU A 11 -3.53 6.42 -5.09
CA GLU A 11 -4.44 7.07 -4.13
C GLU A 11 -3.90 6.98 -2.70
N TRP A 12 -3.34 5.82 -2.33
CA TRP A 12 -2.67 5.67 -1.04
C TRP A 12 -1.46 6.59 -0.89
N LEU A 13 -0.61 6.71 -1.92
CA LEU A 13 0.59 7.54 -1.87
C LEU A 13 0.28 9.05 -1.87
N GLU A 14 -0.83 9.46 -2.47
CA GLU A 14 -1.35 10.83 -2.49
C GLU A 14 -2.00 11.24 -1.16
N ASP A 15 -2.50 10.27 -0.39
CA ASP A 15 -3.05 10.51 0.93
C ASP A 15 -1.93 10.81 1.96
N PRO A 16 -2.08 11.83 2.82
CA PRO A 16 -1.06 12.17 3.81
C PRO A 16 -0.81 11.08 4.85
N VAL A 17 -1.83 10.29 5.21
CA VAL A 17 -1.71 9.19 6.19
C VAL A 17 -1.31 7.91 5.48
N GLY A 18 -2.04 7.52 4.43
CA GLY A 18 -1.77 6.32 3.64
C GLY A 18 -0.37 6.33 3.03
N GLY A 19 0.08 7.47 2.53
CA GLY A 19 1.37 7.63 1.89
C GLY A 19 2.52 7.56 2.89
N ALA A 20 2.32 8.08 4.10
CA ALA A 20 3.29 7.94 5.19
C ALA A 20 3.42 6.47 5.62
N LEU A 21 2.30 5.76 5.75
CA LEU A 21 2.28 4.33 6.12
C LEU A 21 2.95 3.45 5.06
N ILE A 22 2.67 3.66 3.76
CA ILE A 22 3.33 2.91 2.69
C ILE A 22 4.84 3.19 2.67
N ARG A 23 5.25 4.46 2.82
CA ARG A 23 6.67 4.83 2.85
C ARG A 23 7.41 4.23 4.04
N ASP A 24 6.78 4.22 5.21
CA ASP A 24 7.31 3.56 6.40
C ASP A 24 7.45 2.04 6.18
N LEU A 25 6.40 1.40 5.67
CA LEU A 25 6.38 -0.03 5.35
C LEU A 25 7.47 -0.44 4.34
N MET A 26 7.69 0.41 3.34
CA MET A 26 8.74 0.30 2.32
C MET A 26 10.13 0.45 2.94
N SER A 27 10.33 1.47 3.76
CA SER A 27 11.58 1.74 4.46
C SER A 27 11.99 0.59 5.38
N GLN A 28 11.04 0.03 6.15
CA GLN A 28 11.24 -1.13 7.00
C GLN A 28 11.72 -2.38 6.24
N ARG A 29 11.31 -2.54 4.97
CA ARG A 29 11.74 -3.66 4.12
C ARG A 29 12.93 -3.34 3.22
N GLY A 30 13.44 -2.11 3.26
CA GLY A 30 14.49 -1.64 2.35
C GLY A 30 14.06 -1.59 0.89
N VAL A 31 12.76 -1.53 0.61
CA VAL A 31 12.21 -1.44 -0.74
C VAL A 31 12.06 0.04 -1.10
N PRO A 32 12.64 0.53 -2.19
CA PRO A 32 12.47 1.92 -2.59
C PRO A 32 11.07 2.17 -3.17
N GLU A 33 10.47 3.31 -2.84
CA GLU A 33 9.14 3.73 -3.36
C GLU A 33 9.09 3.70 -4.90
N ALA A 34 10.22 3.93 -5.59
CA ALA A 34 10.31 3.84 -7.04
C ALA A 34 9.88 2.47 -7.60
N MET A 35 9.99 1.38 -6.82
CA MET A 35 9.49 0.06 -7.23
C MET A 35 7.96 -0.03 -7.25
N LEU A 36 7.27 0.90 -6.59
CA LEU A 36 5.82 1.02 -6.69
C LEU A 36 5.36 1.70 -7.97
N ALA A 37 6.23 2.42 -8.68
CA ALA A 37 5.89 3.14 -9.91
C ALA A 37 5.08 2.31 -10.93
N PRO A 38 5.47 1.06 -11.28
CA PRO A 38 4.70 0.24 -12.23
C PRO A 38 3.36 -0.27 -11.68
N VAL A 39 3.18 -0.31 -10.36
CA VAL A 39 1.95 -0.81 -9.70
C VAL A 39 1.08 0.32 -9.14
N ARG A 40 1.44 1.58 -9.40
CA ARG A 40 0.71 2.78 -8.93
C ARG A 40 -0.76 2.79 -9.34
N THR A 41 -1.06 2.35 -10.54
CA THR A 41 -2.42 2.36 -11.10
C THR A 41 -3.24 1.14 -10.72
N ILE A 42 -2.69 0.23 -9.92
CA ILE A 42 -3.29 -1.05 -9.55
C ILE A 42 -3.80 -0.96 -8.10
N PRO A 43 -4.94 -1.59 -7.76
CA PRO A 43 -5.42 -1.72 -6.38
C PRO A 43 -4.40 -2.40 -5.47
N LEU A 44 -4.31 -1.95 -4.22
CA LEU A 44 -3.36 -2.49 -3.23
C LEU A 44 -3.55 -4.01 -3.03
N GLU A 45 -4.80 -4.51 -3.06
CA GLU A 45 -5.12 -5.95 -2.99
C GLU A 45 -4.55 -6.76 -4.17
N GLN A 46 -4.51 -6.18 -5.37
CA GLN A 46 -3.96 -6.87 -6.54
C GLN A 46 -2.44 -6.88 -6.48
N VAL A 47 -1.82 -5.85 -5.89
CA VAL A 47 -0.38 -5.85 -5.62
C VAL A 47 0.00 -6.98 -4.67
N VAL A 48 -0.82 -7.27 -3.64
CA VAL A 48 -0.64 -8.44 -2.77
C VAL A 48 -0.63 -9.73 -3.57
N ALA A 49 -1.62 -9.92 -4.45
CA ALA A 49 -1.71 -11.10 -5.32
C ALA A 49 -0.49 -11.25 -6.24
N LEU A 50 0.05 -10.13 -6.74
CA LEU A 50 1.24 -10.11 -7.61
C LEU A 50 2.56 -10.24 -6.83
N SER A 51 2.60 -9.88 -5.56
CA SER A 51 3.81 -9.84 -4.73
C SER A 51 4.36 -11.22 -4.37
N GLY A 52 3.61 -12.29 -4.63
CA GLY A 52 4.05 -13.68 -4.40
C GLY A 52 4.35 -13.99 -2.92
N GLY A 53 3.76 -13.25 -1.97
CA GLY A 53 3.96 -13.44 -0.54
C GLY A 53 4.88 -12.41 0.14
N MET A 54 5.47 -11.47 -0.61
CA MET A 54 6.23 -10.36 0.00
C MET A 54 5.33 -9.35 0.73
N VAL A 55 4.12 -9.13 0.20
CA VAL A 55 3.07 -8.36 0.83
C VAL A 55 1.87 -9.28 1.03
N SER A 56 1.45 -9.48 2.27
CA SER A 56 0.33 -10.34 2.62
C SER A 56 -0.95 -9.53 2.79
N GLN A 57 -2.10 -10.19 2.68
CA GLN A 57 -3.41 -9.54 2.88
C GLN A 57 -3.51 -8.91 4.27
N GLU A 58 -2.97 -9.56 5.31
CA GLU A 58 -2.91 -9.04 6.68
C GLU A 58 -2.20 -7.67 6.79
N ILE A 59 -1.14 -7.45 6.00
CA ILE A 59 -0.42 -6.17 5.99
C ILE A 59 -1.30 -5.08 5.37
N VAL A 60 -2.07 -5.41 4.33
CA VAL A 60 -3.01 -4.47 3.72
C VAL A 60 -4.18 -4.18 4.66
N ASP A 61 -4.73 -5.19 5.31
CA ASP A 61 -5.78 -5.02 6.31
C ASP A 61 -5.32 -4.13 7.47
N ASP A 62 -4.08 -4.29 7.96
CA ASP A 62 -3.50 -3.42 8.99
C ASP A 62 -3.35 -1.96 8.51
N LEU A 63 -2.90 -1.75 7.27
CA LEU A 63 -2.85 -0.41 6.67
C LEU A 63 -4.23 0.23 6.60
N VAL A 64 -5.23 -0.51 6.11
CA VAL A 64 -6.62 -0.04 5.99
C VAL A 64 -7.20 0.30 7.36
N ALA A 65 -6.95 -0.53 8.37
CA ALA A 65 -7.37 -0.29 9.75
C ALA A 65 -6.74 0.99 10.32
N LYS A 66 -5.46 1.26 10.02
CA LYS A 66 -4.76 2.47 10.47
C LYS A 66 -5.28 3.77 9.87
N VAL A 67 -5.81 3.73 8.65
CA VAL A 67 -6.39 4.91 7.98
C VAL A 67 -7.88 5.08 8.29
N SER A 68 -8.59 3.98 8.55
CA SER A 68 -10.03 3.98 8.83
C SER A 68 -10.38 4.30 10.28
N GLY A 69 -9.40 4.33 11.19
CA GLY A 69 -9.56 4.70 12.60
C GLY A 69 -9.54 6.20 12.83
#